data_AF-A0A8S3IGH2-F1
#
_entry.id   AF-A0A8S3IGH2-F1
#
_cell.length_a   1.000
_cell.length_b   1.000
_cell.length_c   1.000
_cell.angle_alpha   90.00
_cell.angle_beta   90.00
_cell.angle_gamma   90.00
#
_symmetry.space_group_name_H-M   'P 1'
#
loop_
_entity.id
_entity.type
_entity.pdbx_description
1 polymer ?
#
loop_
_entity_poly.entity_id
_entity_poly.type
_entity_poly.pdbx_seq_one_letter_code
_entity_poly.pdbx_strand_id
1 'polypeptide(L)'
;RSEHVLSLDRNFLSRKLINDSLVLNYQYGKSKDIIYDYEEIEITLRNMISKLVLIDTDKLNLLTYQFELYGNETSLINEVRARIEQEPLTNDDRTRLRRLIKTMNPDDILHYLGSLDNIFTYIRTIAAERLRQDMTVQLFIEQFIRSKSRLNDSILRWTDFSAIQLRYIIDFHEMFEEIAFDQVLRAYIKKELAEETFIQEERKRIIDAFCRATFEKEKIIEKLKSIDLWIAMLKRLIVRILNANISLDVPLQIYLERTDLWNNGVNYDDLATFEVEDDILLQHTYVILTGLENKKK
;
A
#
# COMPACT_ATOMS: atom_id res chain seq x y z
N ARG A 1 -12.97 -21.89 19.27
CA ARG A 1 -13.20 -22.58 20.57
C ARG A 1 -11.94 -23.36 20.90
N SER A 2 -11.47 -23.31 22.15
CA SER A 2 -10.22 -23.96 22.60
C SER A 2 -10.24 -25.49 22.50
N GLU A 3 -11.43 -26.10 22.38
CA GLU A 3 -11.64 -27.54 22.25
C GLU A 3 -11.06 -28.18 20.97
N HIS A 4 -10.74 -27.39 19.94
CA HIS A 4 -10.17 -27.87 18.67
C HIS A 4 -8.65 -27.77 18.62
N VAL A 5 -8.01 -27.21 19.64
CA VAL A 5 -6.56 -27.03 19.72
C VAL A 5 -6.03 -28.00 20.76
N LEU A 6 -4.98 -28.75 20.39
CA LEU A 6 -4.29 -29.61 21.34
C LEU A 6 -3.60 -28.75 22.41
N SER A 7 -4.21 -28.68 23.60
CA SER A 7 -3.58 -28.07 24.76
C SER A 7 -3.02 -29.17 25.65
N LEU A 8 -1.69 -29.25 25.72
CA LEU A 8 -0.99 -30.18 26.60
C LEU A 8 -0.47 -29.42 27.81
N ASP A 9 -1.24 -29.45 28.90
CA ASP A 9 -0.71 -29.09 30.20
C ASP A 9 0.17 -30.25 30.73
N ARG A 10 1.33 -29.92 31.28
CA ARG A 10 2.30 -30.88 31.80
C ARG A 10 1.68 -31.76 32.87
N ASN A 11 0.89 -31.19 33.78
CA ASN A 11 0.27 -31.96 34.86
C ASN A 11 -0.83 -32.89 34.33
N PHE A 12 -1.62 -32.43 33.37
CA PHE A 12 -2.63 -33.25 32.70
C PHE A 12 -1.99 -34.41 31.94
N LEU A 13 -0.96 -34.15 31.14
CA LEU A 13 -0.27 -35.17 30.34
C LEU A 13 0.40 -36.22 31.23
N SER A 14 1.11 -35.79 32.28
CA SER A 14 1.76 -36.73 33.21
C SER A 14 0.73 -37.61 33.93
N ARG A 15 -0.40 -37.07 34.39
CA ARG A 15 -1.45 -37.87 35.02
C ARG A 15 -2.05 -38.88 34.05
N LYS A 16 -2.28 -38.47 32.80
CA LYS A 16 -2.92 -39.32 31.80
C LYS A 16 -2.02 -40.48 31.37
N LEU A 17 -0.73 -40.21 31.13
CA LEU A 17 0.25 -41.25 30.79
C LEU A 17 0.51 -42.23 31.96
N ILE A 18 0.46 -41.74 33.21
CA ILE A 18 0.60 -42.60 34.39
C ILE A 18 -0.63 -43.50 34.59
N ASN A 19 -1.83 -42.99 34.35
CA ASN A 19 -3.07 -43.74 34.58
C ASN A 19 -3.39 -44.72 33.44
N ASP A 20 -3.13 -44.31 32.20
CA ASP A 20 -3.60 -45.04 31.01
C ASP A 20 -2.50 -45.92 30.39
N SER A 21 -1.21 -45.61 30.61
CA SER A 21 -0.10 -46.23 29.86
C SER A 21 0.92 -46.96 30.74
N LEU A 22 0.71 -47.03 32.07
CA LEU A 22 1.67 -47.58 33.02
C LEU A 22 1.22 -48.97 33.48
N VAL A 23 1.72 -50.01 32.81
CA VAL A 23 1.47 -51.42 33.18
C VAL A 23 2.49 -51.86 34.23
N LEU A 24 2.00 -52.19 35.44
CA LEU A 24 2.78 -52.85 36.48
C LEU A 24 2.45 -54.34 36.53
N ASN A 25 3.42 -55.21 36.21
CA ASN A 25 3.32 -56.63 36.55
C ASN A 25 4.54 -57.09 37.36
N TYR A 26 4.31 -57.40 38.64
CA TYR A 26 5.32 -57.68 39.67
C TYR A 26 5.76 -59.15 39.75
N GLN A 27 5.43 -59.99 38.79
CA GLN A 27 5.74 -61.42 38.87
C GLN A 27 7.13 -61.78 38.33
N TYR A 28 8.20 -61.18 38.89
CA TYR A 28 9.44 -61.92 39.19
C TYR A 28 10.44 -61.06 40.02
N GLY A 29 10.41 -61.22 41.34
CA GLY A 29 11.60 -61.12 42.21
C GLY A 29 12.40 -59.80 42.25
N LYS A 30 11.95 -58.86 43.09
CA LYS A 30 12.79 -57.92 43.88
C LYS A 30 13.51 -56.73 43.19
N SER A 31 13.02 -56.16 42.08
CA SER A 31 13.41 -54.79 41.70
C SER A 31 12.22 -53.82 41.63
N LYS A 32 12.47 -52.54 41.91
CA LYS A 32 11.50 -51.43 41.81
C LYS A 32 11.75 -50.67 40.50
N ASP A 33 11.81 -51.38 39.39
CA ASP A 33 12.10 -50.74 38.11
C ASP A 33 10.80 -50.24 37.48
N ILE A 34 10.79 -48.97 37.08
CA ILE A 34 9.69 -48.35 36.34
C ILE A 34 9.91 -48.69 34.87
N ILE A 35 9.01 -49.46 34.28
CA ILE A 35 9.03 -49.80 32.85
C ILE A 35 7.98 -48.94 32.15
N TYR A 36 8.42 -48.20 31.14
CA TYR A 36 7.53 -47.42 30.27
C TYR A 36 7.15 -48.26 29.06
N ASP A 37 5.85 -48.50 28.88
CA ASP A 37 5.33 -49.09 27.65
C ASP A 37 5.17 -47.98 26.60
N TYR A 38 6.19 -47.81 25.78
CA TYR A 38 6.20 -46.77 24.76
C TYR A 38 5.15 -46.99 23.67
N GLU A 39 4.72 -48.24 23.42
CA GLU A 39 3.70 -48.54 22.41
C GLU A 39 2.31 -48.09 22.90
N GLU A 40 1.98 -48.37 24.16
CA GLU A 40 0.75 -47.88 24.82
C GLU A 40 0.72 -46.34 24.92
N ILE A 41 1.86 -45.73 25.27
CA ILE A 41 2.02 -44.27 25.29
C ILE A 41 1.76 -43.69 23.89
N GLU A 42 2.34 -44.28 22.84
CA GLU A 42 2.16 -43.82 21.46
C GLU A 42 0.70 -43.94 21.01
N ILE A 43 0.04 -45.08 21.28
CA ILE A 43 -1.36 -45.31 20.93
C ILE A 43 -2.26 -44.28 21.63
N THR A 44 -2.01 -44.02 22.92
CA THR A 44 -2.76 -43.04 23.72
C THR A 44 -2.62 -41.63 23.14
N LEU A 45 -1.39 -41.21 22.82
CA LEU A 45 -1.13 -39.89 22.21
C LEU A 45 -1.74 -39.78 20.82
N ARG A 46 -1.61 -40.83 19.98
CA ARG A 46 -2.19 -40.87 18.64
C ARG A 46 -3.71 -40.71 18.68
N ASN A 47 -4.39 -41.42 19.57
CA ASN A 47 -5.83 -41.30 19.77
C ASN A 47 -6.26 -39.91 20.24
N MET A 48 -5.41 -39.19 20.98
CA MET A 48 -5.68 -37.80 21.37
C MET A 48 -5.55 -36.83 20.19
N ILE A 49 -4.52 -37.01 19.35
CA ILE A 49 -4.27 -36.15 18.19
C ILE A 49 -5.29 -36.41 17.07
N SER A 50 -5.62 -37.68 16.80
CA SER A 50 -6.53 -38.06 15.70
C SER A 50 -7.98 -37.62 15.89
N LYS A 51 -8.38 -37.22 17.11
CA LYS A 51 -9.72 -36.67 17.39
C LYS A 51 -9.83 -35.16 17.11
N LEU A 52 -8.73 -34.49 16.80
CA LEU A 52 -8.71 -33.07 16.53
C LEU A 52 -9.20 -32.78 15.11
N VAL A 53 -9.87 -31.66 14.96
CA VAL A 53 -10.32 -31.16 13.66
C VAL A 53 -9.12 -30.55 12.94
N LEU A 54 -8.96 -30.86 11.65
CA LEU A 54 -7.98 -30.19 10.81
C LEU A 54 -8.35 -28.72 10.70
N ILE A 55 -7.44 -27.82 11.10
CA ILE A 55 -7.67 -26.38 10.98
C ILE A 55 -7.57 -26.01 9.49
N ASP A 56 -8.71 -25.64 8.92
CA ASP A 56 -8.81 -25.14 7.57
C ASP A 56 -8.23 -23.72 7.48
N THR A 57 -7.03 -23.61 6.92
CA THR A 57 -6.34 -22.33 6.75
C THR A 57 -6.98 -21.44 5.67
N ASP A 58 -7.84 -21.99 4.81
CA ASP A 58 -8.48 -21.23 3.73
C ASP A 58 -9.60 -20.32 4.25
N LYS A 59 -10.05 -20.53 5.49
CA LYS A 59 -11.10 -19.74 6.17
C LYS A 59 -10.56 -18.80 7.24
N LEU A 60 -9.26 -18.53 7.26
CA LEU A 60 -8.68 -17.58 8.21
C LEU A 60 -9.29 -16.19 7.99
N ASN A 61 -9.71 -15.56 9.09
CA ASN A 61 -10.13 -14.16 9.09
C ASN A 61 -8.89 -13.29 8.87
N LEU A 62 -8.62 -12.97 7.61
CA LEU A 62 -7.52 -12.10 7.22
C LEU A 62 -7.99 -10.65 7.27
N LEU A 63 -7.34 -9.85 8.12
CA LEU A 63 -7.37 -8.41 8.02
C LEU A 63 -6.43 -8.02 6.87
N THR A 64 -7.00 -7.64 5.74
CA THR A 64 -6.20 -7.12 4.62
C THR A 64 -6.23 -5.62 4.78
N TYR A 65 -5.08 -5.05 5.14
CA TYR A 65 -4.87 -3.62 5.06
C TYR A 65 -4.94 -3.24 3.58
N GLN A 66 -5.95 -2.46 3.22
CA GLN A 66 -6.02 -1.74 1.95
C GLN A 66 -5.38 -0.37 2.22
N PHE A 67 -4.67 0.16 1.24
CA PHE A 67 -3.73 1.29 1.33
C PHE A 67 -2.29 0.89 1.64
N GLU A 68 -1.34 1.68 1.15
CA GLU A 68 0.07 1.54 1.47
C GLU A 68 0.36 2.15 2.85
N LEU A 69 1.14 1.43 3.68
CA LEU A 69 1.80 2.06 4.82
C LEU A 69 3.01 2.80 4.28
N TYR A 70 2.82 4.03 3.81
CA TYR A 70 3.91 4.87 3.32
C TYR A 70 4.93 5.09 4.44
N GLY A 71 6.04 4.36 4.38
CA GLY A 71 7.20 4.56 5.23
C GLY A 71 8.09 5.68 4.69
N ASN A 72 9.07 6.11 5.50
CA ASN A 72 10.07 7.08 5.06
C ASN A 72 11.03 6.49 4.00
N GLU A 73 11.20 5.17 3.94
CA GLU A 73 12.23 4.51 3.12
C GLU A 73 11.68 3.52 2.07
N THR A 74 10.41 3.16 2.13
CA THR A 74 9.80 2.18 1.23
C THR A 74 8.59 2.79 0.55
N SER A 75 8.65 2.87 -0.79
CA SER A 75 7.52 3.24 -1.64
C SER A 75 7.21 2.08 -2.58
N LEU A 76 5.96 1.61 -2.53
CA LEU A 76 5.44 0.52 -3.33
C LEU A 76 5.55 0.83 -4.82
N ILE A 77 5.40 2.10 -5.20
CA ILE A 77 5.58 2.57 -6.59
C ILE A 77 7.02 2.35 -7.04
N ASN A 78 8.00 2.74 -6.23
CA ASN A 78 9.41 2.52 -6.57
C ASN A 78 9.76 1.03 -6.62
N GLU A 79 9.16 0.22 -5.74
CA GLU A 79 9.29 -1.24 -5.77
C GLU A 79 8.67 -1.85 -7.03
N VAL A 80 7.54 -1.33 -7.52
CA VAL A 80 6.92 -1.75 -8.80
C VAL A 80 7.77 -1.31 -9.99
N ARG A 81 8.29 -0.07 -10.01
CA ARG A 81 9.21 0.43 -11.07
C ARG A 81 10.47 -0.43 -11.21
N ALA A 82 10.98 -0.96 -10.10
CA ALA A 82 12.12 -1.88 -10.11
C ALA A 82 11.79 -3.28 -10.67
N ARG A 83 10.51 -3.64 -10.76
CA ARG A 83 10.04 -4.97 -11.21
C ARG A 83 9.52 -4.97 -12.64
N ILE A 84 8.87 -3.90 -13.08
CA ILE A 84 8.19 -3.79 -14.37
C ILE A 84 8.50 -2.41 -14.93
N GLU A 85 9.03 -2.35 -16.16
CA GLU A 85 9.22 -1.09 -16.88
C GLU A 85 7.89 -0.39 -17.07
N GLN A 86 7.87 0.90 -16.76
CA GLN A 86 6.66 1.71 -16.80
C GLN A 86 6.72 2.72 -17.94
N GLU A 87 5.62 2.81 -18.68
CA GLU A 87 5.41 3.73 -19.77
C GLU A 87 4.24 4.68 -19.42
N PRO A 88 4.23 5.91 -19.96
CA PRO A 88 3.05 6.78 -19.85
C PRO A 88 1.91 6.27 -20.74
N LEU A 89 0.67 6.47 -20.28
CA LEU A 89 -0.52 6.25 -21.11
C LEU A 89 -0.51 7.19 -22.33
N THR A 90 -1.10 6.73 -23.43
CA THR A 90 -1.34 7.61 -24.59
C THR A 90 -2.28 8.75 -24.20
N ASN A 91 -2.17 9.91 -24.86
CA ASN A 91 -3.04 11.06 -24.58
C ASN A 91 -4.53 10.73 -24.77
N ASP A 92 -4.85 9.88 -25.75
CA ASP A 92 -6.22 9.44 -26.03
C ASP A 92 -6.77 8.56 -24.90
N ASP A 93 -5.98 7.57 -24.46
CA ASP A 93 -6.35 6.73 -23.32
C ASP A 93 -6.45 7.52 -22.03
N ARG A 94 -5.51 8.43 -21.77
CA ARG A 94 -5.52 9.30 -20.58
C ARG A 94 -6.80 10.14 -20.55
N THR A 95 -7.18 10.73 -21.69
CA THR A 95 -8.40 11.55 -21.80
C THR A 95 -9.67 10.71 -21.58
N ARG A 96 -9.71 9.52 -22.19
CA ARG A 96 -10.83 8.58 -22.07
C ARG A 96 -11.00 8.09 -20.63
N LEU A 97 -9.93 7.58 -20.02
CA LEU A 97 -9.93 7.07 -18.65
C LEU A 97 -10.25 8.18 -17.63
N ARG A 98 -9.68 9.38 -17.80
CA ARG A 98 -9.98 10.53 -16.93
C ARG A 98 -11.46 10.91 -16.95
N ARG A 99 -12.12 10.81 -18.12
CA ARG A 99 -13.56 11.05 -18.23
C ARG A 99 -14.36 10.00 -17.48
N LEU A 100 -13.97 8.72 -17.58
CA LEU A 100 -14.63 7.61 -16.89
C LEU A 100 -14.50 7.75 -15.37
N ILE A 101 -13.29 7.99 -14.85
CA ILE A 101 -13.07 8.14 -13.40
C ILE A 101 -13.87 9.33 -12.84
N LYS A 102 -14.02 10.41 -13.60
CA LYS A 102 -14.86 11.56 -13.21
C LYS A 102 -16.35 11.27 -13.07
N THR A 103 -16.83 10.14 -13.60
CA THR A 103 -18.22 9.71 -13.46
C THR A 103 -18.45 8.73 -12.31
N MET A 104 -17.37 8.26 -11.67
CA MET A 104 -17.45 7.33 -10.54
C MET A 104 -17.93 8.04 -9.28
N ASN A 105 -18.62 7.31 -8.40
CA ASN A 105 -18.96 7.84 -7.09
C ASN A 105 -17.69 7.91 -6.19
N PRO A 106 -17.68 8.76 -5.15
CA PRO A 106 -16.53 8.91 -4.26
C PRO A 106 -16.06 7.61 -3.58
N ASP A 107 -16.98 6.75 -3.18
CA ASP A 107 -16.66 5.50 -2.47
C ASP A 107 -15.95 4.50 -3.41
N ASP A 108 -16.43 4.37 -4.65
CA ASP A 108 -15.82 3.54 -5.68
C ASP A 108 -14.42 4.02 -6.02
N ILE A 109 -14.18 5.34 -6.06
CA ILE A 109 -12.85 5.92 -6.26
C ILE A 109 -11.89 5.44 -5.16
N LEU A 110 -12.28 5.57 -3.88
CA LEU A 110 -11.44 5.15 -2.76
C LEU A 110 -11.22 3.63 -2.73
N HIS A 111 -12.27 2.84 -2.98
CA HIS A 111 -12.17 1.39 -3.07
C HIS A 111 -11.25 0.94 -4.21
N TYR A 112 -11.29 1.65 -5.34
CA TYR A 112 -10.44 1.34 -6.49
C TYR A 112 -8.97 1.65 -6.22
N LEU A 113 -8.66 2.78 -5.58
CA LEU A 113 -7.30 3.09 -5.12
C LEU A 113 -6.73 2.01 -4.20
N GLY A 114 -7.48 1.62 -3.16
CA GLY A 114 -7.04 0.54 -2.27
C GLY A 114 -6.90 -0.81 -2.98
N SER A 115 -7.63 -1.02 -4.08
CA SER A 115 -7.52 -2.22 -4.91
C SER A 115 -6.26 -2.20 -5.81
N LEU A 116 -5.86 -1.03 -6.31
CA LEU A 116 -4.59 -0.84 -7.03
C LEU A 116 -3.39 -1.04 -6.11
N ASP A 117 -3.42 -0.52 -4.88
CA ASP A 117 -2.33 -0.72 -3.91
C ASP A 117 -2.15 -2.21 -3.56
N ASN A 118 -3.25 -2.96 -3.53
CA ASN A 118 -3.19 -4.42 -3.37
C ASN A 118 -2.53 -5.07 -4.58
N ILE A 119 -2.87 -4.67 -5.81
CA ILE A 119 -2.20 -5.16 -7.03
C ILE A 119 -0.70 -4.89 -6.96
N PHE A 120 -0.29 -3.67 -6.59
CA PHE A 120 1.12 -3.30 -6.44
C PHE A 120 1.85 -4.19 -5.40
N THR A 121 1.19 -4.49 -4.29
CA THR A 121 1.71 -5.42 -3.26
C THR A 121 1.96 -6.82 -3.82
N TYR A 122 1.08 -7.33 -4.69
CA TYR A 122 1.31 -8.59 -5.39
C TYR A 122 2.43 -8.49 -6.41
N ILE A 123 2.49 -7.42 -7.22
CA ILE A 123 3.56 -7.22 -8.21
C ILE A 123 4.93 -7.25 -7.53
N ARG A 124 5.06 -6.59 -6.37
CA ARG A 124 6.30 -6.61 -5.57
C ARG A 124 6.75 -8.00 -5.15
N THR A 125 5.82 -8.88 -4.81
CA THR A 125 6.11 -10.17 -4.15
C THR A 125 6.29 -11.32 -5.14
N ILE A 126 5.74 -11.20 -6.35
CA ILE A 126 5.84 -12.23 -7.38
C ILE A 126 7.26 -12.30 -7.95
N ALA A 127 7.69 -13.52 -8.31
CA ALA A 127 8.97 -13.74 -8.98
C ALA A 127 8.98 -13.05 -10.36
N ALA A 128 10.05 -12.31 -10.66
CA ALA A 128 10.15 -11.46 -11.86
C ALA A 128 9.91 -12.25 -13.17
N GLU A 129 10.37 -13.50 -13.25
CA GLU A 129 10.19 -14.38 -14.41
C GLU A 129 8.74 -14.64 -14.80
N ARG A 130 7.81 -14.46 -13.85
CA ARG A 130 6.36 -14.66 -14.06
C ARG A 130 5.64 -13.38 -14.44
N LEU A 131 6.27 -12.22 -14.28
CA LEU A 131 5.69 -10.93 -14.59
C LEU A 131 5.97 -10.58 -16.05
N ARG A 132 4.92 -10.24 -16.79
CA ARG A 132 5.04 -9.74 -18.17
C ARG A 132 4.39 -8.37 -18.25
N GLN A 133 5.07 -7.41 -18.87
CA GLN A 133 4.66 -6.01 -18.91
C GLN A 133 3.38 -5.79 -19.75
N ASP A 134 3.16 -6.65 -20.75
CA ASP A 134 2.01 -6.66 -21.66
C ASP A 134 0.76 -7.31 -21.05
N MET A 135 0.90 -7.95 -19.89
CA MET A 135 -0.20 -8.54 -19.14
C MET A 135 -1.19 -7.45 -18.75
N THR A 136 -2.48 -7.73 -18.90
CA THR A 136 -3.53 -6.82 -18.43
C THR A 136 -3.75 -6.99 -16.92
N VAL A 137 -4.31 -5.97 -16.27
CA VAL A 137 -4.74 -6.03 -14.86
C VAL A 137 -5.64 -7.25 -14.65
N GLN A 138 -6.57 -7.50 -15.56
CA GLN A 138 -7.43 -8.67 -15.50
C GLN A 138 -6.65 -9.98 -15.48
N LEU A 139 -5.76 -10.18 -16.46
CA LEU A 139 -4.98 -11.40 -16.57
C LEU A 139 -4.08 -11.60 -15.34
N PHE A 140 -3.52 -10.51 -14.82
CA PHE A 140 -2.73 -10.53 -13.59
C PHE A 140 -3.54 -10.97 -12.37
N ILE A 141 -4.71 -10.36 -12.15
CA ILE A 141 -5.61 -10.73 -11.04
C ILE A 141 -6.00 -12.20 -11.15
N GLU A 142 -6.35 -12.66 -12.35
CA GLU A 142 -6.78 -14.04 -12.59
C GLU A 142 -5.70 -15.08 -12.31
N GLN A 143 -4.44 -14.76 -12.63
CA GLN A 143 -3.31 -15.69 -12.48
C GLN A 143 -2.69 -15.69 -11.08
N PHE A 144 -2.60 -14.53 -10.44
CA PHE A 144 -1.78 -14.39 -9.24
C PHE A 144 -2.55 -14.09 -7.96
N ILE A 145 -3.77 -13.56 -8.06
CA ILE A 145 -4.55 -13.17 -6.88
C ILE A 145 -5.58 -14.24 -6.55
N ARG A 146 -5.29 -15.02 -5.51
CA ARG A 146 -6.09 -16.20 -5.09
C ARG A 146 -7.47 -15.81 -4.55
N SER A 147 -7.56 -14.77 -3.73
CA SER A 147 -8.82 -14.30 -3.15
C SER A 147 -9.42 -13.19 -3.99
N LYS A 148 -10.18 -13.59 -5.02
CA LYS A 148 -10.84 -12.64 -5.94
C LYS A 148 -11.95 -11.84 -5.28
N SER A 149 -12.53 -12.31 -4.18
CA SER A 149 -13.69 -11.70 -3.53
C SER A 149 -13.51 -10.24 -3.06
N ARG A 150 -12.28 -9.70 -3.09
CA ARG A 150 -11.97 -8.33 -2.63
C ARG A 150 -11.57 -7.35 -3.74
N LEU A 151 -11.24 -7.83 -4.94
CA LEU A 151 -10.84 -7.01 -6.09
C LEU A 151 -11.81 -7.14 -7.27
N ASN A 152 -12.49 -8.28 -7.36
CA ASN A 152 -13.20 -8.71 -8.56
C ASN A 152 -14.46 -7.88 -8.82
N ASP A 153 -15.15 -7.40 -7.79
CA ASP A 153 -16.36 -6.58 -7.98
C ASP A 153 -16.06 -5.11 -8.29
N SER A 154 -14.98 -4.52 -7.77
CA SER A 154 -14.65 -3.11 -8.00
C SER A 154 -13.84 -2.91 -9.28
N ILE A 155 -12.85 -3.77 -9.56
CA ILE A 155 -11.96 -3.60 -10.72
C ILE A 155 -12.49 -4.28 -11.97
N LEU A 156 -12.93 -5.55 -11.88
CA LEU A 156 -13.26 -6.35 -13.06
C LEU A 156 -14.63 -6.02 -13.67
N ARG A 157 -15.47 -5.23 -12.98
CA ARG A 157 -16.70 -4.67 -13.57
C ARG A 157 -16.41 -3.58 -14.61
N TRP A 158 -15.25 -2.94 -14.54
CA TRP A 158 -14.88 -1.83 -15.43
C TRP A 158 -13.93 -2.34 -16.51
N THR A 159 -14.50 -2.73 -17.65
CA THR A 159 -13.76 -3.31 -18.79
C THR A 159 -12.60 -2.44 -19.26
N ASP A 160 -12.75 -1.12 -19.17
CA ASP A 160 -11.71 -0.18 -19.57
C ASP A 160 -10.49 -0.19 -18.65
N PHE A 161 -10.71 -0.49 -17.37
CA PHE A 161 -9.62 -0.54 -16.38
C PHE A 161 -9.00 -1.93 -16.31
N SER A 162 -9.82 -2.98 -16.46
CA SER A 162 -9.35 -4.37 -16.46
C SER A 162 -8.43 -4.68 -17.64
N ALA A 163 -8.60 -3.95 -18.76
CA ALA A 163 -7.79 -4.06 -19.97
C ALA A 163 -6.44 -3.30 -19.92
N ILE A 164 -6.21 -2.48 -18.89
CA ILE A 164 -4.95 -1.74 -18.75
C ILE A 164 -3.79 -2.72 -18.59
N GLN A 165 -2.71 -2.49 -19.32
CA GLN A 165 -1.50 -3.31 -19.21
C GLN A 165 -0.63 -2.88 -18.03
N LEU A 166 0.11 -3.82 -17.45
CA LEU A 166 0.95 -3.57 -16.27
C LEU A 166 2.04 -2.52 -16.51
N ARG A 167 2.50 -2.32 -17.75
CA ARG A 167 3.41 -1.22 -18.10
C ARG A 167 2.82 0.18 -17.89
N TYR A 168 1.51 0.33 -17.85
CA TYR A 168 0.83 1.63 -17.68
C TYR A 168 0.25 1.82 -16.28
N ILE A 169 0.46 0.86 -15.38
CA ILE A 169 -0.31 0.79 -14.13
C ILE A 169 0.02 1.92 -13.15
N ILE A 170 1.27 2.38 -13.13
CA ILE A 170 1.68 3.50 -12.27
C ILE A 170 1.11 4.82 -12.78
N ASP A 171 1.21 5.10 -14.08
CA ASP A 171 0.64 6.34 -14.64
C ASP A 171 -0.89 6.37 -14.48
N PHE A 172 -1.54 5.21 -14.59
CA PHE A 172 -2.96 5.07 -14.28
C PHE A 172 -3.28 5.34 -12.81
N HIS A 173 -2.50 4.78 -11.88
CA HIS A 173 -2.66 4.99 -10.43
C HIS A 173 -2.46 6.46 -10.06
N GLU A 174 -1.39 7.11 -10.53
CA GLU A 174 -1.10 8.53 -10.30
C GLU A 174 -2.25 9.43 -10.81
N MET A 175 -2.77 9.15 -12.01
CA MET A 175 -3.94 9.85 -12.54
C MET A 175 -5.18 9.63 -11.67
N PHE A 176 -5.35 8.43 -11.12
CA PHE A 176 -6.47 8.11 -10.24
C PHE A 176 -6.38 8.87 -8.92
N GLU A 177 -5.18 8.98 -8.32
CA GLU A 177 -4.94 9.77 -7.11
C GLU A 177 -5.21 11.25 -7.31
N GLU A 178 -4.76 11.83 -8.43
CA GLU A 178 -5.05 13.23 -8.76
C GLU A 178 -6.57 13.51 -8.80
N ILE A 179 -7.33 12.59 -9.39
CA ILE A 179 -8.79 12.70 -9.51
C ILE A 179 -9.47 12.45 -8.16
N ALA A 180 -8.97 11.49 -7.38
CA ALA A 180 -9.46 11.22 -6.04
C ALA A 180 -9.25 12.41 -5.11
N PHE A 181 -8.12 13.10 -5.24
CA PHE A 181 -7.89 14.36 -4.55
C PHE A 181 -8.97 15.39 -4.92
N ASP A 182 -9.15 15.65 -6.21
CA ASP A 182 -10.05 16.71 -6.68
C ASP A 182 -11.52 16.47 -6.32
N GLN A 183 -11.99 15.21 -6.36
CA GLN A 183 -13.41 14.88 -6.14
C GLN A 183 -13.75 14.50 -4.69
N VAL A 184 -12.80 13.92 -3.96
CA VAL A 184 -13.08 13.30 -2.66
C VAL A 184 -12.26 13.98 -1.57
N LEU A 185 -10.92 13.88 -1.65
CA LEU A 185 -10.06 14.20 -0.51
C LEU A 185 -9.91 15.70 -0.26
N ARG A 186 -10.12 16.55 -1.27
CA ARG A 186 -10.06 18.02 -1.13
C ARG A 186 -11.02 18.53 -0.04
N ALA A 187 -12.17 17.88 0.15
CA ALA A 187 -13.16 18.25 1.16
C ALA A 187 -12.75 17.87 2.60
N TYR A 188 -11.77 16.98 2.76
CA TYR A 188 -11.34 16.43 4.05
C TYR A 188 -9.95 16.92 4.48
N ILE A 189 -9.46 18.00 3.87
CA ILE A 189 -8.18 18.58 4.23
C ILE A 189 -8.20 19.04 5.69
N LYS A 190 -7.17 18.64 6.43
CA LYS A 190 -6.97 18.99 7.84
C LYS A 190 -7.00 20.52 8.00
N LYS A 191 -7.62 21.02 9.07
CA LYS A 191 -7.77 22.48 9.30
C LYS A 191 -6.41 23.18 9.36
N GLU A 192 -5.40 22.51 9.89
CA GLU A 192 -4.02 22.98 10.00
C GLU A 192 -3.38 23.26 8.62
N LEU A 193 -3.87 22.59 7.57
CA LEU A 193 -3.43 22.77 6.19
C LEU A 193 -4.30 23.78 5.43
N ALA A 194 -5.46 24.13 5.97
CA ALA A 194 -6.43 24.97 5.29
C ALA A 194 -5.89 26.40 5.13
N GLU A 195 -6.25 27.06 4.03
CA GLU A 195 -5.70 28.38 3.72
C GLU A 195 -5.99 29.38 4.84
N GLU A 196 -7.16 29.30 5.47
CA GLU A 196 -7.65 30.18 6.53
C GLU A 196 -6.71 30.27 7.74
N THR A 197 -5.83 29.29 7.92
CA THR A 197 -4.80 29.26 8.97
C THR A 197 -3.70 30.30 8.75
N PHE A 198 -3.46 30.71 7.50
CA PHE A 198 -2.38 31.61 7.11
C PHE A 198 -2.92 32.99 6.70
N ILE A 199 -2.21 34.06 7.07
CA ILE A 199 -2.53 35.42 6.62
C ILE A 199 -2.18 35.61 5.14
N GLN A 200 -2.84 36.54 4.44
CA GLN A 200 -2.73 36.68 2.99
C GLN A 200 -1.30 37.00 2.53
N GLU A 201 -0.58 37.85 3.25
CA GLU A 201 0.80 38.22 2.98
C GLU A 201 1.74 37.01 3.09
N GLU A 202 1.50 36.16 4.09
CA GLU A 202 2.26 34.93 4.30
C GLU A 202 2.02 33.92 3.18
N ARG A 203 0.74 33.70 2.80
CA ARG A 203 0.39 32.85 1.65
C ARG A 203 1.13 33.31 0.40
N LYS A 204 1.09 34.62 0.11
CA LYS A 204 1.76 35.19 -1.05
C LYS A 204 3.28 34.99 -0.99
N ARG A 205 3.90 35.25 0.18
CA ARG A 205 5.34 35.03 0.39
C ARG A 205 5.72 33.58 0.09
N ILE A 206 4.99 32.62 0.65
CA ILE A 206 5.24 31.18 0.50
C ILE A 206 5.11 30.78 -0.97
N ILE A 207 4.03 31.20 -1.65
CA ILE A 207 3.80 30.87 -3.06
C ILE A 207 4.91 31.45 -3.93
N ASP A 208 5.27 32.72 -3.74
CA ASP A 208 6.31 33.40 -4.53
C ASP A 208 7.71 32.82 -4.28
N ALA A 209 8.03 32.42 -3.04
CA ALA A 209 9.26 31.72 -2.71
C ALA A 209 9.31 30.33 -3.37
N PHE A 210 8.22 29.55 -3.26
CA PHE A 210 8.11 28.25 -3.90
C PHE A 210 8.27 28.32 -5.43
N CYS A 211 7.61 29.27 -6.09
CA CYS A 211 7.68 29.40 -7.56
C CYS A 211 9.11 29.70 -8.02
N ARG A 212 9.79 30.65 -7.37
CA ARG A 212 11.17 31.05 -7.69
C ARG A 212 12.19 29.94 -7.46
N ALA A 213 11.95 29.09 -6.46
CA ALA A 213 12.78 27.94 -6.16
C ALA A 213 12.60 26.76 -7.14
N THR A 214 11.46 26.72 -7.84
CA THR A 214 11.02 25.56 -8.63
C THR A 214 10.93 25.87 -10.13
N PHE A 215 9.74 25.82 -10.74
CA PHE A 215 9.57 25.91 -12.20
C PHE A 215 9.93 27.27 -12.80
N GLU A 216 10.01 28.34 -12.00
CA GLU A 216 10.48 29.67 -12.47
C GLU A 216 12.01 29.82 -12.38
N LYS A 217 12.72 28.86 -11.77
CA LYS A 217 14.18 28.89 -11.63
C LYS A 217 14.86 28.74 -12.98
N GLU A 218 15.74 29.68 -13.34
CA GLU A 218 16.39 29.71 -14.66
C GLU A 218 17.16 28.42 -15.00
N LYS A 219 17.79 27.79 -14.00
CA LYS A 219 18.63 26.59 -14.16
C LYS A 219 17.92 25.27 -13.86
N ILE A 220 16.59 25.27 -13.75
CA ILE A 220 15.86 24.00 -13.56
C ILE A 220 15.81 23.19 -14.85
N ILE A 221 15.81 21.87 -14.73
CA ILE A 221 15.67 20.98 -15.88
C ILE A 221 14.31 21.16 -16.56
N GLU A 222 14.30 21.06 -17.90
CA GLU A 222 13.14 21.39 -18.73
C GLU A 222 11.88 20.61 -18.34
N LYS A 223 12.02 19.33 -17.97
CA LYS A 223 10.90 18.48 -17.55
C LYS A 223 10.17 19.02 -16.31
N LEU A 224 10.87 19.75 -15.43
CA LEU A 224 10.33 20.31 -14.20
C LEU A 224 9.83 21.76 -14.37
N LYS A 225 9.86 22.35 -15.57
CA LYS A 225 9.33 23.71 -15.81
C LYS A 225 7.80 23.77 -15.92
N SER A 226 7.13 22.62 -16.02
CA SER A 226 5.68 22.59 -16.16
C SER A 226 4.98 22.77 -14.82
N ILE A 227 4.20 23.85 -14.68
CA ILE A 227 3.34 24.08 -13.49
C ILE A 227 2.37 22.90 -13.24
N ASP A 228 1.92 22.24 -14.32
CA ASP A 228 1.02 21.09 -14.22
C ASP A 228 1.66 19.89 -13.56
N LEU A 229 2.97 19.70 -13.75
CA LEU A 229 3.72 18.63 -13.08
C LEU A 229 3.76 18.87 -11.58
N TRP A 230 4.00 20.12 -11.15
CA TRP A 230 4.03 20.49 -9.73
C TRP A 230 2.65 20.35 -9.08
N ILE A 231 1.59 20.79 -9.76
CA ILE A 231 0.21 20.60 -9.28
C ILE A 231 -0.08 19.10 -9.10
N ALA A 232 0.26 18.27 -10.08
CA ALA A 232 0.04 16.83 -10.02
C ALA A 232 0.84 16.17 -8.88
N MET A 233 2.10 16.57 -8.69
CA MET A 233 2.96 16.08 -7.61
C MET A 233 2.40 16.49 -6.23
N LEU A 234 2.00 17.75 -6.04
CA LEU A 234 1.43 18.22 -4.78
C LEU A 234 0.12 17.50 -4.41
N LYS A 235 -0.73 17.18 -5.40
CA LYS A 235 -1.93 16.36 -5.17
C LYS A 235 -1.56 14.98 -4.65
N ARG A 236 -0.61 14.30 -5.29
CA ARG A 236 -0.11 12.99 -4.85
C ARG A 236 0.51 13.04 -3.46
N LEU A 237 1.31 14.07 -3.18
CA LEU A 237 1.87 14.32 -1.86
C LEU A 237 0.77 14.40 -0.79
N ILE A 238 -0.31 15.14 -1.08
CA ILE A 238 -1.44 15.24 -0.14
C ILE A 238 -2.13 13.89 0.06
N VAL A 239 -2.43 13.17 -1.03
CA VAL A 239 -3.10 11.87 -0.96
C VAL A 239 -2.30 10.86 -0.15
N ARG A 240 -1.00 10.75 -0.41
CA ARG A 240 -0.13 9.70 0.11
C ARG A 240 0.45 10.01 1.49
N ILE A 241 0.81 11.26 1.75
CA ILE A 241 1.59 11.63 2.94
C ILE A 241 0.75 12.42 3.95
N LEU A 242 0.06 13.48 3.53
CA LEU A 242 -0.61 14.39 4.47
C LEU A 242 -1.86 13.80 5.15
N ASN A 243 -2.46 12.78 4.54
CA ASN A 243 -3.54 12.01 5.16
C ASN A 243 -3.06 11.12 6.31
N ALA A 244 -1.75 10.89 6.47
CA ALA A 244 -1.19 10.16 7.60
C ALA A 244 -0.97 11.07 8.84
N ASN A 245 -0.84 10.46 10.02
CA ASN A 245 -0.53 11.19 11.28
C ASN A 245 0.97 11.56 11.33
N ILE A 246 1.38 12.50 10.47
CA ILE A 246 2.76 12.98 10.35
C ILE A 246 2.86 14.41 10.90
N SER A 247 4.01 14.76 11.46
CA SER A 247 4.32 16.15 11.87
C SER A 247 4.32 17.07 10.64
N LEU A 248 3.59 18.18 10.73
CA LEU A 248 3.50 19.15 9.63
C LEU A 248 4.61 20.22 9.68
N ASP A 249 5.34 20.30 10.79
CA ASP A 249 6.44 21.23 11.03
C ASP A 249 7.78 20.72 10.46
N VAL A 250 7.74 20.07 9.31
CA VAL A 250 8.90 19.46 8.64
C VAL A 250 9.10 20.16 7.30
N PRO A 251 10.35 20.45 6.86
CA PRO A 251 10.59 21.07 5.55
C PRO A 251 9.96 20.28 4.40
N LEU A 252 9.28 21.00 3.50
CA LEU A 252 8.64 20.41 2.33
C LEU A 252 9.66 19.75 1.40
N GLN A 253 10.87 20.30 1.32
CA GLN A 253 11.98 19.82 0.47
C GLN A 253 12.24 18.31 0.63
N ILE A 254 12.21 17.78 1.87
CA ILE A 254 12.45 16.36 2.17
C ILE A 254 11.48 15.46 1.39
N TYR A 255 10.25 15.92 1.22
CA TYR A 255 9.23 15.18 0.49
C TYR A 255 9.31 15.41 -1.02
N LEU A 256 9.76 16.58 -1.48
CA LEU A 256 9.95 16.86 -2.90
C LEU A 256 11.05 16.00 -3.53
N GLU A 257 12.01 15.52 -2.75
CA GLU A 257 13.09 14.62 -3.19
C GLU A 257 12.64 13.16 -3.38
N ARG A 258 11.41 12.83 -2.96
CA ARG A 258 10.86 11.48 -3.10
C ARG A 258 10.49 11.16 -4.54
N THR A 259 11.23 10.27 -5.19
CA THR A 259 11.03 9.88 -6.60
C THR A 259 9.68 9.24 -6.88
N ASP A 260 9.00 8.67 -5.89
CA ASP A 260 7.69 8.07 -6.07
C ASP A 260 6.58 9.09 -6.33
N LEU A 261 6.74 10.34 -5.89
CA LEU A 261 5.75 11.41 -6.09
C LEU A 261 5.76 12.00 -7.51
N TRP A 262 6.80 11.68 -8.30
CA TRP A 262 7.01 12.21 -9.63
C TRP A 262 6.63 11.19 -10.70
N ASN A 263 6.21 11.68 -11.87
CA ASN A 263 5.90 10.83 -13.03
C ASN A 263 7.14 10.05 -13.48
N ASN A 264 6.91 8.96 -14.23
CA ASN A 264 7.98 8.21 -14.89
C ASN A 264 8.84 9.15 -15.75
N GLY A 265 10.14 9.22 -15.42
CA GLY A 265 11.12 10.01 -16.15
C GLY A 265 11.77 11.17 -15.39
N VAL A 266 11.36 11.41 -14.13
CA VAL A 266 12.08 12.26 -13.18
C VAL A 266 12.95 11.38 -12.28
N ASN A 267 14.26 11.66 -12.22
CA ASN A 267 15.23 10.93 -11.40
C ASN A 267 15.87 11.83 -10.33
N TYR A 268 16.74 11.28 -9.47
CA TYR A 268 17.41 12.04 -8.42
C TYR A 268 18.23 13.23 -8.95
N ASP A 269 18.89 13.07 -10.10
CA ASP A 269 19.69 14.15 -10.71
C ASP A 269 18.79 15.32 -11.17
N ASP A 270 17.60 15.01 -11.68
CA ASP A 270 16.58 16.01 -12.02
C ASP A 270 16.12 16.77 -10.76
N LEU A 271 15.89 16.06 -9.66
CA LEU A 271 15.43 16.64 -8.39
C LEU A 271 16.48 17.54 -7.72
N ALA A 272 17.77 17.24 -7.92
CA ALA A 272 18.87 18.08 -7.43
C ALA A 272 18.94 19.47 -8.10
N THR A 273 18.12 19.75 -9.13
CA THR A 273 18.12 21.04 -9.82
C THR A 273 17.31 22.13 -9.11
N PHE A 274 16.48 21.79 -8.12
CA PHE A 274 15.73 22.74 -7.30
C PHE A 274 16.04 22.56 -5.81
N GLU A 275 15.77 23.60 -5.03
CA GLU A 275 15.91 23.59 -3.58
C GLU A 275 14.94 24.63 -3.03
N VAL A 276 13.99 24.17 -2.22
CA VAL A 276 12.97 25.02 -1.60
C VAL A 276 13.45 25.46 -0.21
N GLU A 277 13.16 26.70 0.17
CA GLU A 277 13.54 27.27 1.47
C GLU A 277 13.02 26.41 2.65
N ASP A 278 13.85 26.21 3.68
CA ASP A 278 13.54 25.36 4.84
C ASP A 278 12.33 25.83 5.65
N ASP A 279 11.98 27.12 5.56
CA ASP A 279 10.80 27.70 6.19
C ASP A 279 9.50 27.35 5.44
N ILE A 280 9.60 26.78 4.23
CA ILE A 280 8.46 26.20 3.53
C ILE A 280 8.26 24.78 4.02
N LEU A 281 7.42 24.68 5.04
CA LEU A 281 7.06 23.44 5.72
C LEU A 281 5.94 22.66 5.01
N LEU A 282 5.80 21.40 5.38
CA LEU A 282 4.78 20.48 4.88
C LEU A 282 3.35 21.02 5.11
N GLN A 283 3.12 21.81 6.17
CA GLN A 283 1.83 22.47 6.41
C GLN A 283 1.41 23.43 5.27
N HIS A 284 2.37 23.98 4.52
CA HIS A 284 2.11 24.94 3.45
C HIS A 284 1.68 24.28 2.13
N THR A 285 1.74 22.96 2.04
CA THR A 285 1.49 22.20 0.80
C THR A 285 0.18 22.56 0.11
N TYR A 286 -0.92 22.67 0.88
CA TYR A 286 -2.22 22.97 0.30
C TYR A 286 -2.34 24.42 -0.20
N VAL A 287 -1.79 25.38 0.56
CA VAL A 287 -1.71 26.80 0.15
C VAL A 287 -0.89 26.96 -1.14
N ILE A 288 0.21 26.22 -1.27
CA ILE A 288 1.00 26.22 -2.49
C ILE A 288 0.18 25.66 -3.64
N LEU A 289 -0.47 24.50 -3.44
CA LEU A 289 -1.30 23.88 -4.47
C LEU A 289 -2.40 24.83 -4.98
N THR A 290 -3.17 25.44 -4.10
CA THR A 290 -4.22 26.40 -4.49
C THR A 290 -3.65 27.64 -5.18
N GLY A 291 -2.50 28.14 -4.69
CA GLY A 291 -1.76 29.23 -5.33
C GLY A 291 -1.36 28.92 -6.77
N LEU A 292 -0.83 27.72 -7.03
CA LEU A 292 -0.47 27.27 -8.37
C LEU A 292 -1.68 27.05 -9.27
N GLU A 293 -2.76 26.45 -8.74
CA GLU A 293 -4.02 26.28 -9.48
C GLU A 293 -4.62 27.64 -9.89
N ASN A 294 -4.46 28.68 -9.07
CA ASN A 294 -4.89 30.03 -9.39
C ASN A 294 -3.99 30.73 -10.41
N LYS A 295 -2.66 30.56 -10.34
CA LYS A 295 -1.72 31.09 -11.35
C LYS A 295 -1.94 30.48 -12.74
N LYS A 296 -2.46 29.25 -12.80
CA LYS A 296 -2.76 28.54 -14.05
C LYS A 296 -4.01 29.09 -14.77
N LYS A 297 -4.98 29.64 -14.03
CA LYS A 297 -6.25 30.15 -14.57
C LYS A 297 -6.05 31.50 -15.27
#